data_AF-A0A2K4FXT3-F1
#
_entry.id   AF-A0A2K4FXT3-F1
#
_cell.length_a   1.000
_cell.length_b   1.000
_cell.length_c   1.000
_cell.angle_alpha   90.00
_cell.angle_beta   90.00
_cell.angle_gamma   90.00
#
_symmetry.space_group_name_H-M   'P 1'
#
loop_
_entity.id
_entity.type
_entity.pdbx_description
1 polymer ?
#
loop_
_entity_poly.entity_id
_entity_poly.type
_entity_poly.pdbx_seq_one_letter_code
_entity_poly.pdbx_strand_id
1 'polypeptide(L)' 'YEVVGDFLSYDPYAVMYRKGDPQLNKVVVDTFQVLAEDGEIHRQYKRWFMRKLPSGESLNLPMSAQLETIIQTMAVKAE' A
#
# COMPACT_ATOMS: atom_id res chain seq x y z
N TYR A 1 -1.39 -6.84 -21.15
CA TYR A 1 -1.97 -7.96 -20.40
C TYR A 1 -3.36 -7.55 -19.96
N GLU A 2 -4.28 -8.49 -19.79
CA GLU A 2 -5.66 -8.21 -19.33
C GLU A 2 -5.96 -9.18 -18.17
N VAL A 3 -6.44 -8.64 -17.04
CA VAL A 3 -6.85 -9.44 -15.89
C VAL A 3 -8.28 -9.90 -16.16
N VAL A 4 -8.48 -11.21 -16.30
CA VAL A 4 -9.77 -11.82 -16.63
C VAL A 4 -10.20 -12.82 -15.55
N GLY A 5 -11.52 -12.93 -15.34
CA GLY A 5 -12.11 -13.81 -14.32
C GLY A 5 -12.24 -13.17 -12.94
N ASP A 6 -12.92 -13.87 -12.04
CA ASP A 6 -13.12 -13.43 -10.67
C ASP A 6 -11.83 -13.59 -9.84
N PHE A 7 -11.60 -12.67 -8.90
CA PHE A 7 -10.52 -12.82 -7.92
C PHE A 7 -10.79 -14.04 -7.03
N LEU A 8 -9.83 -14.96 -6.99
CA LEU A 8 -9.93 -16.18 -6.18
C LEU A 8 -9.66 -15.91 -4.69
N SER A 9 -8.85 -14.90 -4.38
CA SER A 9 -8.49 -14.48 -3.02
C SER A 9 -8.15 -12.99 -2.98
N TYR A 10 -8.26 -12.41 -1.78
CA TYR A 10 -7.78 -11.06 -1.47
C TYR A 10 -6.66 -11.19 -0.44
N ASP A 11 -5.43 -11.01 -0.90
CA ASP A 11 -4.23 -11.27 -0.10
C ASP A 11 -3.51 -9.95 0.22
N PRO A 12 -3.81 -9.29 1.36
CA PRO A 12 -3.16 -8.03 1.72
C PRO A 12 -1.67 -8.25 2.00
N TYR A 13 -0.83 -7.37 1.46
CA TYR A 13 0.62 -7.40 1.69
C TYR A 13 1.03 -6.51 2.85
N ALA A 14 1.96 -7.01 3.67
CA ALA A 14 2.50 -6.31 4.83
C ALA A 14 4.00 -6.58 4.98
N VAL A 15 4.68 -5.73 5.75
CA VAL A 15 6.08 -5.95 6.12
C VAL A 15 6.15 -7.04 7.19
N MET A 16 6.82 -8.14 6.87
CA MET A 16 7.07 -9.22 7.83
C MET A 16 8.29 -8.92 8.70
N TYR A 17 8.20 -9.26 9.99
CA TYR A 17 9.29 -9.15 10.95
C TYR A 17 9.16 -10.23 12.04
N ARG A 18 10.14 -10.30 12.96
CA ARG A 18 10.21 -11.32 14.01
C ARG A 18 8.99 -11.24 14.93
N LYS A 19 8.37 -12.40 15.20
CA LYS A 19 7.29 -12.52 16.19
C LYS A 19 7.79 -12.17 17.59
N GLY A 20 7.00 -11.41 18.35
CA GLY A 20 7.32 -11.04 19.73
C GLY A 20 8.24 -9.82 19.88
N ASP A 21 8.43 -9.04 18.82
CA ASP A 21 9.18 -7.77 18.86
C ASP A 21 8.22 -6.57 18.83
N PRO A 22 7.74 -6.10 20.00
CA PRO A 22 6.80 -4.97 20.06
C PRO A 22 7.45 -3.64 19.68
N GLN A 23 8.77 -3.50 19.84
CA GLN A 23 9.48 -2.28 19.48
C GLN A 23 9.52 -2.12 17.97
N LEU A 24 9.88 -3.18 17.24
CA LEU A 24 9.88 -3.16 15.78
C LEU A 24 8.46 -3.03 15.21
N ASN A 25 7.46 -3.70 15.81
CA ASN A 25 6.06 -3.50 15.43
C ASN A 25 5.67 -2.02 15.53
N LYS A 26 5.99 -1.36 16.65
CA LYS A 26 5.67 0.05 16.85
C LYS A 26 6.30 0.93 15.77
N VAL A 27 7.58 0.73 15.46
CA VAL A 27 8.27 1.49 14.41
C VAL A 27 7.58 1.32 13.05
N VAL A 28 7.21 0.09 12.70
CA VAL A 28 6.50 -0.20 11.44
C VAL A 28 5.15 0.52 11.40
N VAL A 29 4.32 0.34 12.43
CA VAL A 29 2.98 0.94 12.52
C VAL A 29 3.06 2.47 12.47
N ASP A 30 3.90 3.08 13.31
CA ASP A 30 4.06 4.53 13.38
C ASP A 30 4.53 5.09 12.03
N THR A 31 5.47 4.41 11.35
CA THR A 31 5.97 4.84 10.04
C THR A 31 4.86 4.79 8.99
N PHE A 32 4.09 3.70 8.92
CA PHE A 32 2.99 3.59 7.96
C PHE A 32 1.92 4.65 8.18
N GLN A 33 1.62 4.99 9.43
CA GLN A 33 0.70 6.06 9.76
C GLN A 33 1.19 7.41 9.23
N VAL A 34 2.45 7.78 9.51
CA VAL A 34 3.04 9.02 9.00
C VAL A 34 3.01 9.07 7.46
N LEU A 35 3.35 7.97 6.80
CA LEU A 35 3.33 7.88 5.33
C LEU A 35 1.92 7.98 4.74
N ALA A 36 0.91 7.47 5.45
CA ALA A 36 -0.49 7.58 5.06
C ALA A 36 -0.98 9.02 5.22
N GLU A 37 -0.70 9.65 6.37
CA GLU A 37 -1.06 11.03 6.70
C GLU A 37 -0.43 12.05 5.72
N ASP A 38 0.86 11.91 5.40
CA ASP A 38 1.54 12.77 4.43
C ASP A 38 1.22 12.41 2.96
N GLY A 39 0.47 11.32 2.72
CA GLY A 39 0.12 10.87 1.38
C GLY A 39 1.30 10.31 0.58
N GLU A 40 2.43 9.99 1.23
CA GLU A 40 3.60 9.37 0.60
C GLU A 40 3.24 8.02 -0.01
N ILE A 41 2.35 7.24 0.62
CA ILE A 41 1.87 5.97 0.06
C ILE A 41 1.25 6.18 -1.33
N HIS A 42 0.42 7.21 -1.49
CA HIS A 42 -0.20 7.54 -2.78
C HIS A 42 0.84 8.02 -3.81
N ARG A 43 1.87 8.75 -3.38
CA ARG A 43 2.96 9.20 -4.26
C ARG A 43 3.77 8.01 -4.79
N GLN A 44 4.10 7.06 -3.92
CA GLN A 44 4.80 5.84 -4.30
C GLN A 44 3.94 4.96 -5.22
N TYR A 45 2.65 4.79 -4.92
CA TYR A 45 1.75 4.04 -5.80
C TYR A 45 1.72 4.62 -7.21
N LYS A 46 1.53 5.95 -7.34
CA LYS A 46 1.55 6.62 -8.66
C LYS A 46 2.89 6.45 -9.38
N ARG A 47 4.01 6.48 -8.64
CA ARG A 47 5.35 6.31 -9.23
C ARG A 47 5.53 4.95 -9.89
N TRP A 48 5.05 3.88 -9.25
CA TRP A 48 5.35 2.51 -9.68
C TRP A 48 4.25 1.89 -10.56
N PHE A 49 2.99 2.31 -10.39
CA PHE A 49 1.85 1.68 -11.08
C PHE A 49 1.24 2.54 -12.19
N MET A 50 1.38 3.86 -12.11
CA MET A 50 0.72 4.80 -13.04
C MET A 50 1.69 5.59 -13.94
N ARG A 51 2.95 5.76 -13.52
CA ARG A 51 4.00 6.41 -14.31
C ARG A 51 4.78 5.40 -15.13
N LYS A 52 5.42 5.88 -16.20
CA LYS A 52 6.36 5.08 -16.98
C LYS A 52 7.49 4.58 -16.09
N LEU A 53 7.71 3.27 -16.11
CA LEU A 53 8.82 2.60 -15.46
C LEU A 53 10.11 2.79 -16.27
N PRO A 54 11.28 2.46 -15.69
CA PRO A 54 12.55 2.48 -16.42
C PRO A 54 12.57 1.62 -17.70
N SER A 55 11.68 0.63 -17.80
CA SER A 55 11.47 -0.17 -19.01
C SER A 55 10.74 0.57 -20.15
N GLY A 56 10.19 1.77 -19.89
CA GLY A 56 9.50 2.60 -20.87
C GLY A 56 7.97 2.45 -20.90
N GLU A 57 7.45 1.38 -20.29
CA GLU A 57 6.01 1.09 -20.20
C GLU A 57 5.43 1.49 -18.84
N SER A 58 4.11 1.72 -18.79
CA SER A 58 3.35 1.92 -17.56
C SER A 58 2.45 0.72 -17.32
N LEU A 59 2.31 0.31 -16.06
CA LEU A 59 1.39 -0.78 -15.69
C LEU A 59 -0.08 -0.34 -15.80
N ASN A 60 -0.34 0.97 -15.70
CA ASN A 60 -1.67 1.58 -15.72
C ASN A 60 -2.67 0.83 -14.82
N LEU A 61 -2.19 0.44 -13.63
CA LEU A 61 -2.98 -0.29 -12.65
C LEU A 61 -3.48 0.70 -11.60
N PRO A 62 -4.77 1.10 -11.62
CA PRO A 62 -5.31 1.96 -10.59
C PRO A 62 -5.42 1.23 -9.25
N MET A 63 -5.34 1.99 -8.16
CA MET A 63 -5.51 1.45 -6.82
C MET A 63 -6.92 0.87 -6.67
N SER A 64 -7.05 -0.28 -6.02
CA SER A 64 -8.36 -0.84 -5.73
C SER A 64 -9.06 -0.03 -4.63
N ALA A 65 -10.39 0.04 -4.68
CA ALA A 65 -11.18 0.74 -3.66
C ALA A 65 -10.91 0.21 -2.23
N GLN A 66 -10.62 -1.08 -2.11
CA GLN A 66 -10.27 -1.70 -0.83
C GLN A 66 -8.92 -1.17 -0.30
N LEU A 67 -7.90 -1.07 -1.16
CA LEU A 67 -6.60 -0.55 -0.77
C LEU A 67 -6.67 0.96 -0.44
N GLU A 68 -7.44 1.73 -1.22
CA GLU A 68 -7.70 3.14 -0.92
C GLU A 68 -8.33 3.32 0.45
N THR A 69 -9.38 2.54 0.76
CA THR A 69 -10.04 2.55 2.06
C THR A 69 -9.07 2.24 3.20
N ILE A 70 -8.23 1.21 3.03
CA ILE A 70 -7.25 0.81 4.04
C ILE A 70 -6.25 1.94 4.33
N ILE A 71 -5.75 2.61 3.29
CA ILE A 71 -4.79 3.73 3.46
C ILE A 71 -5.48 4.93 4.10
N GLN A 72 -6.71 5.25 3.71
CA GLN A 72 -7.49 6.34 4.31
C GLN A 72 -7.75 6.09 5.79
N THR A 73 -8.15 4.87 6.17
CA THR A 73 -8.36 4.51 7.56
C THR A 73 -7.07 4.60 8.37
N MET A 74 -5.91 4.23 7.80
CA MET A 74 -4.61 4.41 8.47
C MET A 74 -4.22 5.88 8.67
N ALA A 75 -4.64 6.77 7.77
CA ALA A 75 -4.34 8.20 7.86
C ALA A 75 -5.20 8.92 8.93
N VAL A 76 -6.31 8.32 9.36
CA VAL A 76 -7.12 8.85 10.45
C VAL A 76 -6.62 8.22 11.75
N LYS A 77 -5.99 9.04 12.62
CA LYS A 77 -5.54 8.63 13.96
C LYS A 77 -6.66 7.84 14.65
N ALA A 78 -6.36 6.63 15.12
CA ALA A 78 -7.21 5.97 16.10
C ALA A 78 -7.17 6.81 17.39
N GLU A 79 -8.32 7.38 17.78
CA GLU A 79 -8.53 8.04 19.07
C GLU A 79 -8.37 7.07 20.24
#